data_AF-A0A090HZL0-F1
#
_entry.id   AF-A0A090HZL0-F1
#
_cell.length_a   1.000
_cell.length_b   1.000
_cell.length_c   1.000
_cell.angle_alpha   90.00
_cell.angle_beta   90.00
_cell.angle_gamma   90.00
#
_symmetry.space_group_name_H-M   'P 1'
#
loop_
_entity.id
_entity.type
_entity.pdbx_description
1 polymer ?
#
loop_
_entity_poly.entity_id
_entity_poly.type
_entity_poly.pdbx_seq_one_letter_code
_entity_poly.pdbx_strand_id
1 'polypeptide(L)'
;MIVFIGVAWSYISYIKTFHFRESGNIIMGYIFPVLGIIFVLMGIFILNSVIKSFKEYKKNKEQDSADYFEDQFVNIRSREDTNIDRIHRQKLDKNYEDINKNLSYFKKKFDDIIARDEDTDMENTEATTEKSQSFKFCPFCGETLEKNYKYCPECGKKLQK
;
A
#
# COMPACT_ATOMS: atom_id res chain seq x y z
N MET A 1 1.78 -36.51 -26.73
CA MET A 1 1.32 -37.57 -27.66
C MET A 1 2.07 -37.55 -29.00
N ILE A 2 2.17 -36.39 -29.67
CA ILE A 2 2.84 -36.25 -30.99
C ILE A 2 4.31 -36.70 -31.01
N VAL A 3 5.08 -36.38 -29.95
CA VAL A 3 6.50 -36.75 -29.86
C VAL A 3 6.70 -38.27 -29.88
N PHE A 4 5.89 -39.02 -29.12
CA PHE A 4 5.96 -40.48 -29.07
C PHE A 4 5.62 -41.12 -30.42
N ILE A 5 4.65 -40.56 -31.15
CA ILE A 5 4.28 -41.02 -32.49
C ILE A 5 5.43 -40.76 -33.47
N GLY A 6 6.10 -39.60 -33.40
CA GLY A 6 7.27 -39.30 -34.23
C GLY A 6 8.47 -40.22 -33.97
N VAL A 7 8.72 -40.57 -32.70
CA VAL A 7 9.77 -41.51 -32.31
C VAL A 7 9.43 -42.93 -32.79
N ALA A 8 8.20 -43.39 -32.56
CA ALA A 8 7.75 -44.70 -33.01
C ALA A 8 7.77 -44.83 -34.55
N TRP A 9 7.36 -43.78 -35.26
CA TRP A 9 7.41 -43.74 -36.72
C TRP A 9 8.84 -43.71 -37.25
N SER A 10 9.75 -42.93 -36.65
CA SER A 10 11.17 -42.95 -37.01
C SER A 10 11.79 -44.34 -36.82
N TYR A 11 11.43 -45.03 -35.73
CA TYR A 11 11.90 -46.39 -35.46
C TYR A 11 11.37 -47.40 -36.49
N ILE A 12 10.07 -47.38 -36.78
CA ILE A 12 9.44 -48.25 -37.78
C ILE A 12 10.02 -47.96 -39.17
N SER A 13 10.19 -46.68 -39.50
CA SER A 13 10.78 -46.24 -40.76
C SER A 13 12.22 -46.73 -40.88
N TYR A 14 13.04 -46.59 -39.84
CA TYR A 14 14.42 -47.08 -39.83
C TYR A 14 14.53 -48.58 -40.15
N ILE A 15 13.67 -49.41 -39.54
CA ILE A 15 13.63 -50.85 -39.80
C ILE A 15 13.20 -51.15 -41.25
N LYS A 16 12.14 -50.49 -41.74
CA LYS A 16 11.62 -50.71 -43.09
C LYS A 16 12.57 -50.23 -44.19
N THR A 17 13.34 -49.18 -43.92
CA THR A 17 14.23 -48.55 -44.91
C THR A 17 15.54 -49.34 -45.09
N PHE A 18 15.89 -50.24 -44.14
CA PHE A 18 17.07 -51.09 -44.25
C PHE A 18 17.09 -51.91 -45.55
N HIS A 19 15.95 -52.50 -45.95
CA HIS A 19 15.84 -53.28 -47.19
C HIS A 19 15.98 -52.43 -48.47
N PHE A 20 15.59 -51.15 -48.43
CA PHE A 20 15.71 -50.25 -49.59
C PHE A 20 17.14 -49.78 -49.85
N ARG A 21 18.00 -49.82 -48.83
CA ARG A 21 19.41 -49.45 -48.97
C ARG A 21 20.21 -50.51 -49.74
N GLU A 22 19.74 -51.75 -49.72
CA GLU A 22 20.33 -52.89 -50.42
C GLU A 22 19.96 -52.93 -51.92
N SER A 23 18.84 -52.31 -52.31
CA SER A 23 18.39 -52.24 -53.70
C SER A 23 19.02 -51.11 -54.54
N GLY A 24 20.09 -50.47 -54.04
CA GLY A 24 20.87 -49.46 -54.77
C GLY A 24 20.29 -48.05 -54.78
N ASN A 25 19.08 -47.84 -54.24
CA ASN A 25 18.45 -46.52 -54.15
C ASN A 25 18.84 -45.79 -52.86
N ILE A 26 20.09 -45.32 -52.83
CA ILE A 26 20.71 -44.65 -51.67
C ILE A 26 19.87 -43.45 -51.19
N ILE A 27 19.29 -42.67 -52.11
CA ILE A 27 18.55 -41.43 -51.80
C ILE A 27 17.34 -41.71 -50.90
N MET A 28 16.54 -42.73 -51.22
CA MET A 28 15.36 -43.09 -50.41
C MET A 28 15.75 -43.65 -49.04
N GLY A 29 16.94 -44.24 -48.94
CA GLY A 29 17.52 -44.73 -47.68
C GLY A 29 17.68 -43.67 -46.60
N TYR A 30 17.97 -42.43 -47.00
CA TYR A 30 18.28 -41.32 -46.09
C TYR A 30 17.15 -40.32 -45.92
N ILE A 31 16.22 -40.24 -46.88
CA ILE A 31 15.16 -39.23 -46.85
C ILE A 31 14.21 -39.43 -45.67
N PHE A 32 13.86 -40.68 -45.36
CA PHE A 32 12.92 -40.97 -44.27
C PHE A 32 13.51 -40.73 -42.86
N PRO A 33 14.75 -41.15 -42.54
CA PRO A 33 15.40 -40.80 -41.28
C PRO A 33 15.58 -39.28 -41.10
N VAL A 34 15.98 -38.56 -42.16
CA VAL A 34 16.19 -37.11 -42.11
C VAL A 34 14.87 -36.38 -41.81
N LEU A 35 13.78 -36.77 -42.48
CA LEU A 35 12.45 -36.23 -42.18
C LEU A 35 12.03 -36.52 -40.73
N GLY A 36 12.29 -37.74 -40.23
CA GLY A 36 12.03 -38.08 -38.83
C GLY A 36 12.75 -37.17 -37.84
N ILE A 37 14.04 -36.89 -38.07
CA ILE A 37 14.84 -35.97 -37.23
C ILE A 37 14.26 -34.55 -37.29
N ILE A 38 13.91 -34.05 -38.48
CA ILE A 38 13.29 -32.73 -38.65
C ILE A 38 11.98 -32.62 -37.85
N PHE A 39 11.13 -33.66 -37.89
CA PHE A 39 9.88 -33.70 -37.13
C PHE A 39 10.11 -33.67 -35.62
N VAL A 40 11.12 -34.38 -35.11
CA VAL A 40 11.48 -34.34 -33.69
C VAL A 40 11.93 -32.94 -33.28
N LEU A 41 12.79 -32.29 -34.08
CA LEU A 41 13.26 -30.93 -33.81
C LEU A 41 12.10 -29.91 -33.83
N MET A 42 11.19 -30.01 -34.81
CA MET A 42 9.99 -29.17 -34.88
C MET A 42 9.08 -29.39 -33.68
N GLY A 43 8.89 -30.65 -33.25
CA GLY A 43 8.11 -30.98 -32.06
C GLY A 43 8.70 -30.39 -30.77
N ILE A 44 10.02 -30.46 -30.59
CA ILE A 44 10.73 -29.84 -29.46
C ILE A 44 10.58 -28.32 -29.49
N PHE A 45 10.69 -27.70 -30.68
CA PHE A 45 10.52 -26.25 -30.84
C PHE A 45 9.11 -25.79 -30.44
N ILE A 46 8.08 -26.50 -30.90
CA ILE A 46 6.68 -26.20 -30.52
C ILE A 46 6.50 -26.38 -29.01
N LEU A 47 7.02 -27.45 -28.42
CA LEU A 47 6.92 -27.70 -26.99
C LEU A 47 7.56 -26.55 -26.18
N ASN A 48 8.76 -26.12 -26.58
CA ASN A 48 9.45 -25.00 -25.95
C ASN A 48 8.69 -23.67 -26.11
N SER A 49 8.13 -23.43 -27.30
CA SER A 49 7.32 -22.24 -27.58
C SER A 49 6.07 -22.20 -26.70
N VAL A 50 5.38 -23.33 -26.54
CA VAL A 50 4.21 -23.46 -25.68
C VAL A 50 4.58 -23.27 -24.21
N ILE A 51 5.65 -23.91 -23.71
CA ILE A 51 6.08 -23.73 -22.31
C ILE A 51 6.42 -22.27 -22.03
N LYS A 52 7.07 -21.58 -22.97
CA LYS A 52 7.38 -20.15 -22.86
C LYS A 52 6.12 -19.31 -22.77
N SER A 53 5.14 -19.52 -23.66
CA SER A 53 3.90 -18.76 -23.68
C SER A 53 3.07 -18.99 -22.40
N PHE A 54 3.06 -20.21 -21.86
CA PHE A 54 2.43 -20.48 -20.57
C PHE A 54 3.11 -19.78 -19.40
N LYS A 55 4.45 -19.65 -19.43
CA LYS A 55 5.20 -18.93 -18.39
C LYS A 55 4.89 -17.43 -18.40
N GLU A 56 4.81 -16.83 -19.58
CA GLU A 56 4.39 -15.44 -19.76
C GLU A 56 2.93 -15.22 -19.32
N TYR A 57 2.02 -16.11 -19.70
CA TYR A 57 0.63 -16.05 -19.26
C TYR A 57 0.48 -16.12 -17.74
N LYS A 58 1.22 -17.04 -17.08
CA LYS A 58 1.18 -17.15 -15.61
C LYS A 58 1.75 -15.90 -14.93
N LYS A 59 2.86 -15.35 -15.45
CA LYS A 59 3.47 -14.13 -14.91
C LYS A 59 2.52 -12.94 -15.00
N ASN A 60 1.85 -12.76 -16.14
CA ASN A 60 0.90 -11.66 -16.31
C ASN A 60 -0.31 -11.83 -15.39
N LYS A 61 -0.85 -13.05 -15.24
CA LYS A 61 -1.99 -13.30 -14.36
C LYS A 61 -1.68 -13.01 -12.88
N GLU A 62 -0.47 -13.31 -12.43
CA GLU A 62 -0.02 -13.04 -11.06
C GLU A 62 0.19 -11.54 -10.82
N GLN A 63 0.67 -10.83 -11.83
CA GLN A 63 0.81 -9.38 -11.81
C GLN A 63 -0.56 -8.66 -11.83
N ASP A 64 -1.47 -9.08 -12.72
CA ASP A 64 -2.83 -8.52 -12.80
C ASP A 64 -3.61 -8.71 -11.48
N SER A 65 -3.38 -9.83 -10.77
CA SER A 65 -4.00 -10.07 -9.46
C SER A 65 -3.46 -9.18 -8.35
N ALA A 66 -2.18 -8.78 -8.43
CA ALA A 66 -1.59 -7.85 -7.48
C ALA A 66 -2.14 -6.43 -7.70
N ASP A 67 -2.16 -5.97 -8.96
CA ASP A 67 -2.67 -4.64 -9.32
C ASP A 67 -4.16 -4.47 -8.94
N TYR A 68 -4.98 -5.51 -9.17
CA TYR A 68 -6.41 -5.47 -8.80
C TYR A 68 -6.64 -5.43 -7.28
N PHE A 69 -5.78 -6.11 -6.51
CA PHE A 69 -5.83 -6.07 -5.05
C PHE A 69 -5.49 -4.66 -4.58
N GLU A 70 -4.40 -4.06 -5.09
CA GLU A 70 -3.91 -2.75 -4.68
C GLU A 70 -4.92 -1.63 -4.93
N ASP A 71 -5.58 -1.61 -6.09
CA ASP A 71 -6.68 -0.68 -6.40
C ASP A 71 -7.87 -0.79 -5.42
N GLN A 72 -8.16 -2.01 -4.95
CA GLN A 72 -9.22 -2.25 -3.96
C GLN A 72 -8.84 -1.69 -2.58
N PHE A 73 -7.58 -1.80 -2.15
CA PHE A 73 -7.12 -1.20 -0.87
C PHE A 73 -7.08 0.33 -0.92
N VAL A 74 -6.67 0.93 -2.04
CA VAL A 74 -6.66 2.39 -2.21
C VAL A 74 -8.06 2.97 -2.10
N ASN A 75 -9.06 2.34 -2.72
CA ASN A 75 -10.45 2.77 -2.64
C ASN A 75 -11.04 2.62 -1.22
N ILE A 76 -10.69 1.56 -0.49
CA ILE A 76 -11.14 1.37 0.90
C ILE A 76 -10.54 2.43 1.81
N ARG A 77 -9.22 2.69 1.71
CA ARG A 77 -8.53 3.70 2.54
C ARG A 77 -9.07 5.11 2.28
N SER A 78 -9.34 5.47 1.02
CA SER A 78 -9.90 6.79 0.68
C SER A 78 -11.32 7.02 1.22
N ARG A 79 -12.10 5.95 1.48
CA ARG A 79 -13.45 6.06 2.06
C ARG A 79 -13.44 6.30 3.57
N GLU A 80 -12.38 5.91 4.24
CA GLU A 80 -12.26 6.03 5.70
C GLU A 80 -11.83 7.45 6.09
N ASP A 81 -10.87 8.02 5.37
CA ASP A 81 -10.36 9.38 5.63
C ASP A 81 -11.43 10.48 5.45
N THR A 82 -12.33 10.31 4.47
CA THR A 82 -13.38 11.31 4.18
C THR A 82 -14.53 11.31 5.20
N ASN A 83 -14.84 10.17 5.81
CA ASN A 83 -15.85 10.08 6.85
C ASN A 83 -15.34 10.60 8.20
N ILE A 84 -14.07 10.33 8.53
CA ILE A 84 -13.47 10.84 9.76
C ILE A 84 -13.38 12.37 9.73
N ASP A 85 -12.98 12.97 8.61
CA ASP A 85 -12.85 14.43 8.50
C ASP A 85 -14.21 15.16 8.63
N ARG A 86 -15.29 14.57 8.09
CA ARG A 86 -16.65 15.12 8.24
C ARG A 86 -17.15 15.10 9.69
N ILE A 87 -16.98 13.99 10.39
CA ILE A 87 -17.45 13.86 11.78
C ILE A 87 -16.63 14.76 12.72
N HIS A 88 -15.32 14.87 12.47
CA HIS A 88 -14.44 15.68 13.31
C HIS A 88 -14.73 17.19 13.16
N ARG A 89 -14.99 17.67 11.94
CA ARG A 89 -15.39 19.07 11.69
C ARG A 89 -16.74 19.40 12.32
N GLN A 90 -17.74 18.54 12.18
CA GLN A 90 -19.06 18.78 12.81
C GLN A 90 -19.00 18.91 14.34
N LYS A 91 -18.08 18.19 15.00
CA LYS A 91 -17.88 18.30 16.45
C LYS A 91 -17.18 19.62 16.84
N LEU A 92 -16.24 20.10 16.02
CA LEU A 92 -15.52 21.36 16.26
C LEU A 92 -16.45 22.57 16.14
N ASP A 93 -17.32 22.60 15.12
CA ASP A 93 -18.21 23.74 14.86
C ASP A 93 -19.22 23.94 16.00
N LYS A 94 -19.82 22.86 16.51
CA LYS A 94 -20.76 22.92 17.64
C LYS A 94 -20.09 23.41 18.92
N ASN A 95 -18.87 22.93 19.20
CA ASN A 95 -18.14 23.32 20.40
C ASN A 95 -17.73 24.81 20.35
N TYR A 96 -17.38 25.33 19.17
CA TYR A 96 -17.04 26.74 19.01
C TYR A 96 -18.24 27.67 19.27
N GLU A 97 -19.43 27.28 18.80
CA GLU A 97 -20.65 28.07 18.99
C GLU A 97 -21.02 28.20 20.48
N ASP A 98 -20.90 27.11 21.24
CA ASP A 98 -21.18 27.09 22.68
C ASP A 98 -20.17 27.93 23.47
N ILE A 99 -18.88 27.87 23.12
CA ILE A 99 -17.84 28.70 23.74
C ILE A 99 -18.11 30.18 23.47
N ASN A 100 -18.49 30.55 22.24
CA ASN A 100 -18.73 31.94 21.89
C ASN A 100 -19.97 32.52 22.59
N LYS A 101 -21.02 31.72 22.80
CA LYS A 101 -22.18 32.12 23.62
C LYS A 101 -21.79 32.37 25.07
N ASN A 102 -21.00 31.48 25.67
CA ASN A 102 -20.52 31.68 27.03
C ASN A 102 -19.61 32.91 27.17
N LEU A 103 -18.76 33.17 26.17
CA LEU A 103 -17.88 34.33 26.16
C LEU A 103 -18.65 35.65 26.06
N SER A 104 -19.70 35.69 25.22
CA SER A 104 -20.53 36.90 25.09
C SER A 104 -21.37 37.18 26.34
N TYR A 105 -21.89 36.14 27.00
CA TYR A 105 -22.54 36.27 28.31
C TYR A 105 -21.56 36.79 29.37
N PHE A 106 -20.35 36.23 29.42
CA PHE A 106 -19.34 36.63 30.38
C PHE A 106 -18.86 38.07 30.16
N LYS A 107 -18.66 38.47 28.90
CA LYS A 107 -18.28 39.84 28.54
C LYS A 107 -19.32 40.85 29.00
N LYS A 108 -20.59 40.61 28.70
CA LYS A 108 -21.70 41.48 29.13
C LYS A 108 -21.74 41.61 30.66
N LYS A 109 -21.56 40.49 31.37
CA LYS A 109 -21.51 40.48 32.83
C LYS A 109 -20.32 41.26 33.39
N PHE A 110 -19.20 41.28 32.69
CA PHE A 110 -18.01 42.05 33.08
C PHE A 110 -18.22 43.55 32.85
N ASP A 111 -18.80 43.93 31.71
CA ASP A 111 -19.12 45.33 31.37
C ASP A 111 -20.11 45.92 32.40
N ASP A 112 -21.10 45.14 32.86
CA ASP A 112 -22.05 45.53 33.92
C ASP A 112 -21.41 45.74 35.30
N ILE A 113 -20.27 45.08 35.58
CA ILE A 113 -19.51 45.24 36.84
C ILE A 113 -18.62 46.48 36.75
N ILE A 114 -17.91 46.67 35.63
CA ILE A 114 -17.03 47.82 35.42
C ILE A 114 -17.82 49.14 35.43
N ALA A 115 -19.04 49.15 34.88
CA ALA A 115 -19.89 50.33 34.88
C ALA A 115 -20.42 50.77 36.27
N ARG A 116 -20.09 50.05 37.35
CA ARG A 116 -20.54 50.36 38.72
C ARG A 116 -19.44 50.92 39.63
N ASP A 117 -18.17 50.84 39.24
CA ASP A 117 -17.02 51.24 40.07
C ASP A 117 -16.24 52.41 39.41
N GLU A 118 -16.93 53.50 39.03
CA GLU A 118 -16.27 54.68 38.44
C GLU A 118 -15.71 55.70 39.46
N ASP A 119 -15.72 55.41 40.77
CA ASP A 119 -15.19 56.33 41.80
C ASP A 119 -14.14 55.67 42.72
N THR A 120 -13.20 54.87 42.20
CA THR A 120 -12.05 54.43 43.02
C THR A 120 -10.74 54.44 42.26
N ASP A 121 -9.95 55.48 42.49
CA ASP A 121 -8.52 55.51 42.21
C ASP A 121 -7.82 54.43 43.05
N MET A 122 -7.32 53.36 42.42
CA MET A 122 -6.22 52.57 42.99
C MET A 122 -5.51 51.72 41.93
N GLU A 123 -4.36 52.22 41.52
CA GLU A 123 -3.06 51.58 41.70
C GLU A 123 -2.96 50.06 41.43
N ASN A 124 -2.47 49.78 40.22
CA ASN A 124 -1.49 48.75 39.87
C ASN A 124 -1.38 47.54 40.83
N THR A 125 -2.22 46.53 40.62
CA THR A 125 -1.96 45.18 41.15
C THR A 125 -1.27 44.35 40.07
N GLU A 126 0.06 44.42 40.04
CA GLU A 126 0.90 43.43 39.39
C GLU A 126 0.72 42.09 40.09
N ALA A 127 -0.22 41.29 39.61
CA ALA A 127 -0.29 39.87 39.93
C ALA A 127 0.81 39.14 39.13
N THR A 128 2.05 39.17 39.61
CA THR A 128 3.08 38.20 39.23
C THR A 128 2.60 36.81 39.64
N THR A 129 1.87 36.18 38.74
CA THR A 129 1.43 34.80 38.87
C THR A 129 2.57 33.94 38.32
N GLU A 130 3.49 33.51 39.18
CA GLU A 130 4.37 32.37 38.88
C GLU A 130 3.50 31.10 38.76
N LYS A 131 2.86 30.92 37.60
CA LYS A 131 2.23 29.65 37.23
C LYS A 131 3.35 28.67 36.88
N SER A 132 3.70 27.83 37.85
CA SER A 132 4.33 26.54 37.59
C SER A 132 3.44 25.72 36.66
N GLN A 133 3.67 25.83 35.36
CA GLN A 133 2.93 25.03 34.38
C GLN A 133 3.43 23.59 34.47
N SER A 134 2.71 22.78 35.24
CA SER A 134 2.86 21.33 35.17
C SER A 134 2.19 20.84 33.88
N PHE A 135 2.96 20.69 32.80
CA PHE A 135 2.49 20.04 31.60
C PHE A 135 2.16 18.58 31.93
N LYS A 136 0.87 18.21 31.82
CA LYS A 136 0.42 16.81 31.97
C LYS A 136 0.71 15.98 30.73
N PHE A 137 1.06 16.61 29.60
CA PHE A 137 1.28 15.94 28.32
C PHE A 137 2.41 16.61 27.55
N CYS A 138 3.14 15.83 26.75
CA CYS A 138 4.20 16.31 25.90
C CYS A 138 3.63 17.01 24.65
N PRO A 139 4.00 18.26 24.35
CA PRO A 139 3.47 19.00 23.19
C PRO A 139 3.97 18.45 21.84
N PHE A 140 4.97 17.58 21.84
CA PHE A 140 5.59 17.07 20.61
C PHE A 140 5.08 15.69 20.20
N CYS A 141 4.74 14.83 21.17
CA CYS A 141 4.30 13.46 20.90
C CYS A 141 2.94 13.11 21.53
N GLY A 142 2.39 13.96 22.40
CA GLY A 142 1.12 13.71 23.07
C GLY A 142 1.20 12.80 24.29
N GLU A 143 2.39 12.29 24.64
CA GLU A 143 2.57 11.36 25.77
C GLU A 143 2.23 12.00 27.12
N THR A 144 1.71 11.20 28.05
CA THR A 144 1.35 11.66 29.40
C THR A 144 2.61 11.86 30.23
N LEU A 145 2.75 13.03 30.84
CA LEU A 145 3.88 13.41 31.69
C LEU A 145 3.42 13.60 33.13
N GLU A 146 3.93 12.75 34.02
CA GLU A 146 3.69 12.84 35.45
C GLU A 146 4.64 13.86 36.09
N LYS A 147 4.40 15.16 35.82
CA LYS A 147 5.01 16.38 36.42
C LYS A 147 6.55 16.47 36.52
N ASN A 148 7.09 17.60 36.06
CA ASN A 148 8.50 18.06 36.22
C ASN A 148 9.59 17.31 35.44
N TYR A 149 9.24 16.61 34.35
CA TYR A 149 10.25 16.08 33.44
C TYR A 149 10.93 17.20 32.63
N LYS A 150 12.27 17.24 32.63
CA LYS A 150 13.06 18.17 31.79
C LYS A 150 13.06 17.75 30.31
N TYR A 151 12.84 16.47 30.04
CA TYR A 151 12.85 15.86 28.72
C TYR A 151 11.75 14.79 28.67
N CYS A 152 11.10 14.64 27.52
CA CYS A 152 10.10 13.60 27.33
C CYS A 152 10.78 12.22 27.18
N PRO A 153 10.35 11.17 27.91
CA PRO A 153 10.94 9.83 27.83
C PRO A 153 10.72 9.16 26.46
N GLU A 154 9.61 9.44 25.80
CA GLU A 154 9.25 8.80 24.54
C GLU A 154 9.92 9.48 23.32
N CYS A 155 9.92 10.81 23.25
CA CYS A 155 10.43 11.53 22.08
C CYS A 155 11.82 12.15 22.28
N GLY A 156 12.35 12.12 23.50
CA GLY A 156 13.67 12.67 23.86
C GLY A 156 13.79 14.20 23.78
N LYS A 157 12.71 14.92 23.40
CA LYS A 157 12.74 16.38 23.27
C LYS A 157 12.71 17.06 24.64
N LYS A 158 13.44 18.16 24.75
CA LYS A 158 13.46 19.01 25.94
C LYS A 158 12.13 19.71 26.11
N LEU A 159 11.54 19.57 27.28
CA LEU A 159 10.35 20.31 27.68
C LEU A 159 10.85 21.63 28.23
N GLN A 160 10.57 22.73 27.52
CA GLN A 160 10.98 24.05 27.97
C GLN A 160 10.11 24.43 29.17
N LYS A 161 10.79 24.80 30.26
CA LYS A 161 10.19 25.30 31.50
C LYS A 161 9.86 26.78 31.32
#